data_AF-A0A3M1LY63-F1
#
_entry.id   AF-A0A3M1LY63-F1
#
_cell.length_a   1.000
_cell.length_b   1.000
_cell.length_c   1.000
_cell.angle_alpha   90.00
_cell.angle_beta   90.00
_cell.angle_gamma   90.00
#
_symmetry.space_group_name_H-M   'P 1'
#
loop_
_entity.id
_entity.type
_entity.pdbx_description
1 polymer ?
#
loop_
_entity_poly.entity_id
_entity_poly.type
_entity_poly.pdbx_seq_one_letter_code
_entity_poly.pdbx_strand_id
1 'polypeptide(L)'
;MSALVYTVRDDWVEQTERLRQARRRITGMILLVAVLAIAGVGIVDRIGWPIAITSIVAEAFSLCLYLAAAIWYGLHHRPRQARRWTLFTYATGLGVMIGSDLLTKSGLQELLVQSSRASSPRLLWGGMMLLFWGIVVLAVKRKPDAMRRVGLDFRHWRTQGPVGATVGLLIGSHLLAVITLSGLGSPSWKPWPYFFWQACYEIGPQSLPEELFLRGVVFNELYFSRGLGFWTSACLTAGLEAATVLVKQNFSADPLVIVGAAFYSLTAAFAASALFRWSRSILPGYASNVVFSLMSVLR
;
A
#
# COMPACT_ATOMS: atom_id res chain seq x y z
N MET A 1 -42.64 -37.02 4.51
CA MET A 1 -41.55 -36.14 4.02
C MET A 1 -41.33 -35.05 5.05
N SER A 2 -40.11 -34.99 5.59
CA SER A 2 -39.80 -34.35 6.88
C SER A 2 -39.60 -32.84 6.75
N ALA A 3 -40.31 -32.04 7.56
CA ALA A 3 -40.14 -30.59 7.68
C ALA A 3 -38.68 -30.17 7.97
N LEU A 4 -37.88 -31.07 8.57
CA LEU A 4 -36.47 -30.89 8.89
C LEU A 4 -35.57 -30.81 7.64
N VAL A 5 -35.98 -31.41 6.52
CA VAL A 5 -35.25 -31.31 5.23
C VAL A 5 -35.54 -29.97 4.54
N TYR A 6 -36.73 -29.41 4.76
CA TYR A 6 -37.13 -28.11 4.21
C TYR A 6 -36.44 -26.95 4.96
N THR A 7 -36.42 -26.99 6.30
CA THR A 7 -35.77 -25.95 7.11
C THR A 7 -34.26 -25.87 6.86
N VAL A 8 -33.58 -27.03 6.72
CA VAL A 8 -32.16 -27.05 6.36
C VAL A 8 -31.95 -26.40 4.99
N ARG A 9 -32.83 -26.63 4.01
CA ARG A 9 -32.70 -26.09 2.65
C ARG A 9 -32.89 -24.58 2.59
N ASP A 10 -33.83 -24.03 3.34
CA ASP A 10 -34.09 -22.59 3.38
C ASP A 10 -32.94 -21.83 4.07
N ASP A 11 -32.37 -22.40 5.15
CA ASP A 11 -31.18 -21.85 5.82
C ASP A 11 -29.96 -21.84 4.89
N TRP A 12 -29.76 -22.86 4.06
CA TRP A 12 -28.65 -22.90 3.09
C TRP A 12 -28.78 -21.82 2.00
N VAL A 13 -29.99 -21.60 1.49
CA VAL A 13 -30.25 -20.57 0.47
C VAL A 13 -30.01 -19.18 1.06
N GLU A 14 -30.48 -18.92 2.29
CA GLU A 14 -30.25 -17.64 2.94
C GLU A 14 -28.75 -17.41 3.25
N GLN A 15 -28.04 -18.43 3.73
CA GLN A 15 -26.60 -18.34 3.98
C GLN A 15 -25.78 -18.10 2.71
N THR A 16 -26.09 -18.81 1.62
CA THR A 16 -25.40 -18.64 0.34
C THR A 16 -25.64 -17.26 -0.26
N GLU A 17 -26.85 -16.73 -0.17
CA GLU A 17 -27.16 -15.37 -0.64
C GLU A 17 -26.44 -14.31 0.22
N ARG A 18 -26.41 -14.46 1.56
CA ARG A 18 -25.63 -13.57 2.45
C ARG A 18 -24.15 -13.57 2.10
N LEU A 19 -23.56 -14.73 1.84
CA LEU A 19 -22.15 -14.85 1.41
C LEU A 19 -21.91 -14.20 0.05
N ARG A 20 -22.83 -14.39 -0.90
CA ARG A 20 -22.75 -13.78 -2.23
C ARG A 20 -22.82 -12.25 -2.16
N GLN A 21 -23.71 -11.72 -1.35
CA GLN A 21 -23.84 -10.28 -1.11
C GLN A 21 -22.59 -9.70 -0.43
N ALA A 22 -22.04 -10.39 0.57
CA ALA A 22 -20.79 -9.98 1.22
C ALA A 22 -19.64 -9.91 0.22
N ARG A 23 -19.47 -10.94 -0.63
CA ARG A 23 -18.46 -10.97 -1.70
C ARG A 23 -18.63 -9.84 -2.71
N ARG A 24 -19.87 -9.55 -3.12
CA ARG A 24 -20.17 -8.42 -4.02
C ARG A 24 -19.77 -7.08 -3.40
N ARG A 25 -20.07 -6.87 -2.11
CA ARG A 25 -19.68 -5.64 -1.40
C ARG A 25 -18.17 -5.49 -1.30
N ILE A 26 -17.44 -6.56 -0.99
CA ILE A 26 -15.98 -6.55 -0.94
C ILE A 26 -15.39 -6.24 -2.32
N THR A 27 -15.85 -6.88 -3.39
CA THR A 27 -15.40 -6.55 -4.75
C THR A 27 -15.72 -5.11 -5.13
N GLY A 28 -16.93 -4.65 -4.87
CA GLY A 28 -17.32 -3.27 -5.14
C GLY A 28 -16.41 -2.28 -4.43
N MET A 29 -16.03 -2.56 -3.18
CA MET A 29 -15.09 -1.76 -2.41
C MET A 29 -13.66 -1.81 -2.99
N ILE A 30 -13.14 -2.99 -3.34
CA ILE A 30 -11.81 -3.12 -3.99
C ILE A 30 -11.78 -2.31 -5.30
N LEU A 31 -12.79 -2.48 -6.16
CA LEU A 31 -12.88 -1.78 -7.44
C LEU A 31 -13.03 -0.27 -7.25
N LEU A 32 -13.86 0.17 -6.30
CA LEU A 32 -14.03 1.59 -6.00
C LEU A 32 -12.70 2.21 -5.54
N VAL A 33 -11.99 1.57 -4.62
CA VAL A 33 -10.71 2.06 -4.12
C VAL A 33 -9.65 2.08 -5.22
N ALA A 34 -9.59 1.04 -6.06
CA ALA A 34 -8.71 0.98 -7.22
C ALA A 34 -8.98 2.12 -8.22
N VAL A 35 -10.25 2.32 -8.59
CA VAL A 35 -10.64 3.38 -9.52
C VAL A 35 -10.35 4.76 -8.94
N LEU A 36 -10.66 5.00 -7.67
CA LEU A 36 -10.36 6.28 -7.02
C LEU A 36 -8.85 6.55 -6.95
N ALA A 37 -8.04 5.53 -6.63
CA ALA A 37 -6.60 5.67 -6.58
C ALA A 37 -5.99 5.94 -7.96
N ILE A 38 -6.44 5.22 -9.00
CA ILE A 38 -5.90 5.37 -10.37
C ILE A 38 -6.42 6.66 -11.01
N ALA A 39 -7.75 6.85 -11.07
CA ALA A 39 -8.34 8.01 -11.74
C ALA A 39 -8.12 9.29 -10.95
N GLY A 40 -8.26 9.25 -9.62
CA GLY A 40 -8.08 10.42 -8.76
C GLY A 40 -6.65 10.96 -8.84
N VAL A 41 -5.65 10.09 -8.68
CA VAL A 41 -4.24 10.50 -8.79
C VAL A 41 -3.92 10.98 -10.21
N GLY A 42 -4.38 10.28 -11.24
CA GLY A 42 -4.11 10.66 -12.63
C GLY A 42 -4.77 11.96 -13.07
N ILE A 43 -5.91 12.33 -12.48
CA ILE A 43 -6.54 13.64 -12.70
C ILE A 43 -5.74 14.72 -11.97
N VAL A 44 -5.43 14.51 -10.69
CA VAL A 44 -4.75 15.49 -9.83
C VAL A 44 -3.41 15.93 -10.41
N ASP A 45 -2.65 14.99 -10.96
CA ASP A 45 -1.33 15.27 -11.52
C ASP A 45 -1.39 16.16 -12.78
N ARG A 46 -2.54 16.25 -13.45
CA ARG A 46 -2.74 17.06 -14.67
C ARG A 46 -3.28 18.47 -14.42
N ILE A 47 -3.71 18.79 -13.20
CA ILE A 47 -4.37 20.08 -12.91
C ILE A 47 -3.35 21.23 -12.74
N GLY A 48 -2.06 20.92 -12.54
CA GLY A 48 -1.02 21.94 -12.37
C GLY A 48 -1.09 22.67 -11.02
N TRP A 49 -1.60 22.01 -9.99
CA TRP A 49 -1.64 22.54 -8.63
C TRP A 49 -0.26 22.61 -7.96
N PRO A 50 -0.10 23.42 -6.90
CA PRO A 50 1.12 23.42 -6.09
C PRO A 50 1.45 22.01 -5.58
N ILE A 51 2.75 21.65 -5.59
CA ILE A 51 3.24 20.29 -5.27
C ILE A 51 2.67 19.75 -3.96
N ALA A 52 2.59 20.58 -2.92
CA ALA A 52 2.01 20.17 -1.63
C ALA A 52 0.53 19.77 -1.75
N ILE A 53 -0.27 20.51 -2.52
CA ILE A 53 -1.70 20.22 -2.70
C ILE A 53 -1.87 18.97 -3.57
N THR A 54 -1.10 18.86 -4.66
CA THR A 54 -1.10 17.67 -5.53
C THR A 54 -0.79 16.42 -4.72
N SER A 55 0.23 16.48 -3.86
CA SER A 55 0.62 15.39 -2.96
C SER A 55 -0.49 15.01 -1.98
N ILE A 56 -1.05 15.98 -1.24
CA ILE A 56 -2.13 15.77 -0.27
C ILE A 56 -3.31 15.06 -0.93
N VAL A 57 -3.73 15.53 -2.10
CA VAL A 57 -4.92 14.99 -2.78
C VAL A 57 -4.63 13.60 -3.35
N ALA A 58 -3.43 13.38 -3.92
CA ALA A 58 -3.01 12.07 -4.40
C ALA A 58 -2.99 11.02 -3.27
N GLU A 59 -2.45 11.38 -2.11
CA GLU A 59 -2.38 10.50 -0.94
C GLU A 59 -3.76 10.26 -0.30
N ALA A 60 -4.65 11.27 -0.32
CA ALA A 60 -6.03 11.15 0.13
C ALA A 60 -6.84 10.13 -0.70
N PHE A 61 -6.61 10.08 -2.02
CA PHE A 61 -7.26 9.13 -2.93
C PHE A 61 -6.55 7.77 -3.00
N SER A 62 -5.35 7.64 -2.46
CA SER A 62 -4.58 6.39 -2.46
C SER A 62 -4.28 5.88 -1.05
N LEU A 63 -3.17 6.26 -0.44
CA LEU A 63 -2.62 5.69 0.79
C LEU A 63 -3.59 5.76 1.98
N CYS A 64 -4.26 6.91 2.18
CA CYS A 64 -5.27 7.04 3.23
C CYS A 64 -6.46 6.11 2.99
N LEU A 65 -6.88 5.98 1.73
CA LEU A 65 -7.99 5.14 1.32
C LEU A 65 -7.65 3.65 1.44
N TYR A 66 -6.43 3.25 1.08
CA TYR A 66 -5.91 1.89 1.23
C TYR A 66 -5.93 1.43 2.69
N LEU A 67 -5.41 2.27 3.60
CA LEU A 67 -5.41 1.96 5.02
C LEU A 67 -6.85 1.85 5.56
N ALA A 68 -7.72 2.80 5.20
CA ALA A 68 -9.12 2.80 5.63
C ALA A 68 -9.89 1.58 5.10
N ALA A 69 -9.65 1.18 3.85
CA ALA A 69 -10.22 0.00 3.22
C ALA A 69 -9.78 -1.31 3.90
N ALA A 70 -8.50 -1.42 4.28
CA ALA A 70 -8.01 -2.57 5.04
C ALA A 70 -8.67 -2.67 6.42
N ILE A 71 -8.79 -1.57 7.15
CA ILE A 71 -9.52 -1.53 8.44
C ILE A 71 -10.99 -1.90 8.25
N TRP A 72 -11.64 -1.39 7.20
CA TRP A 72 -13.02 -1.75 6.87
C TRP A 72 -13.16 -3.25 6.62
N TYR A 73 -12.29 -3.81 5.77
CA TYR A 73 -12.28 -5.23 5.43
C TYR A 73 -12.08 -6.11 6.66
N GLY A 74 -11.13 -5.77 7.54
CA GLY A 74 -10.93 -6.50 8.80
C GLY A 74 -12.16 -6.49 9.72
N LEU A 75 -12.98 -5.44 9.66
CA LEU A 75 -14.13 -5.21 10.54
C LEU A 75 -15.50 -5.38 9.87
N HIS A 76 -15.59 -5.78 8.60
CA HIS A 76 -16.83 -5.69 7.81
C HIS A 76 -18.03 -6.45 8.42
N HIS A 77 -17.77 -7.51 9.19
CA HIS A 77 -18.81 -8.24 9.95
C HIS A 77 -19.46 -7.43 11.10
N ARG A 78 -18.87 -6.29 11.48
CA ARG A 78 -19.34 -5.39 12.55
C ARG A 78 -19.58 -3.99 11.98
N PRO A 79 -20.68 -3.75 11.24
CA PRO A 79 -20.84 -2.58 10.36
C PRO A 79 -20.71 -1.24 11.09
N ARG A 80 -21.27 -1.11 12.29
CA ARG A 80 -21.15 0.13 13.10
C ARG A 80 -19.70 0.39 13.52
N GLN A 81 -18.95 -0.66 13.88
CA GLN A 81 -17.53 -0.52 14.26
C GLN A 81 -16.66 -0.27 13.02
N ALA A 82 -16.89 -1.01 11.93
CA ALA A 82 -16.20 -0.80 10.67
C ALA A 82 -16.29 0.65 10.22
N ARG A 83 -17.50 1.21 10.13
CA ARG A 83 -17.70 2.62 9.72
C ARG A 83 -16.93 3.61 10.60
N ARG A 84 -17.01 3.47 11.93
CA ARG A 84 -16.32 4.37 12.87
C ARG A 84 -14.81 4.29 12.74
N TRP A 85 -14.26 3.09 12.68
CA TRP A 85 -12.81 2.88 12.58
C TRP A 85 -12.28 3.30 11.21
N THR A 86 -12.98 2.99 10.13
CA THR A 86 -12.63 3.45 8.78
C THR A 86 -12.59 4.96 8.69
N LEU A 87 -13.62 5.66 9.21
CA LEU A 87 -13.64 7.12 9.21
C LEU A 87 -12.52 7.72 10.06
N PHE A 88 -12.31 7.18 11.27
CA PHE A 88 -11.22 7.59 12.16
C PHE A 88 -9.85 7.42 11.49
N THR A 89 -9.59 6.24 10.92
CA THR A 89 -8.35 5.91 10.22
C THR A 89 -8.12 6.83 9.02
N TYR A 90 -9.15 7.05 8.19
CA TYR A 90 -9.06 7.93 7.04
C TYR A 90 -8.78 9.38 7.45
N ALA A 91 -9.56 9.92 8.38
CA ALA A 91 -9.40 11.30 8.85
C ALA A 91 -8.04 11.54 9.52
N THR A 92 -7.56 10.59 10.33
CA THR A 92 -6.26 10.70 10.98
C THR A 92 -5.12 10.61 9.96
N GLY A 93 -5.18 9.64 9.03
CA GLY A 93 -4.20 9.53 7.96
C GLY A 93 -4.13 10.79 7.10
N LEU A 94 -5.29 11.35 6.75
CA LEU A 94 -5.37 12.60 5.99
C LEU A 94 -4.78 13.78 6.77
N GLY A 95 -5.09 13.90 8.07
CA GLY A 95 -4.50 14.95 8.91
C GLY A 95 -2.98 14.87 9.00
N VAL A 96 -2.42 13.65 9.07
CA VAL A 96 -0.96 13.43 9.06
C VAL A 96 -0.36 13.84 7.71
N MET A 97 -0.98 13.44 6.59
CA MET A 97 -0.49 13.80 5.27
C MET A 97 -0.56 15.30 5.02
N ILE A 98 -1.69 15.96 5.32
CA ILE A 98 -1.83 17.42 5.24
C ILE A 98 -0.75 18.12 6.06
N GLY A 99 -0.57 17.73 7.32
CA GLY A 99 0.43 18.34 8.19
C GLY A 99 1.86 18.16 7.65
N SER A 100 2.23 16.93 7.30
CA SER A 100 3.58 16.63 6.82
C SER A 100 3.89 17.29 5.47
N ASP A 101 2.93 17.32 4.53
CA ASP A 101 3.12 17.94 3.22
C ASP A 101 3.15 19.46 3.29
N LEU A 102 2.33 20.10 4.12
CA LEU A 102 2.42 21.54 4.33
C LEU A 102 3.75 21.94 4.99
N LEU A 103 4.24 21.15 5.94
CA LEU A 103 5.51 21.43 6.63
C LEU A 103 6.74 21.19 5.74
N THR A 104 6.69 20.21 4.85
CA THR A 104 7.87 19.76 4.07
C THR A 104 7.86 20.25 2.62
N LYS A 105 6.69 20.28 1.96
CA LYS A 105 6.53 20.57 0.53
C LYS A 105 5.98 21.97 0.19
N SER A 106 5.56 22.78 1.17
CA SER A 106 4.98 24.10 0.91
C SER A 106 5.93 25.06 0.17
N GLY A 107 5.46 25.66 -0.92
CA GLY A 107 6.26 26.60 -1.73
C GLY A 107 7.39 25.95 -2.53
N LEU A 108 7.38 24.63 -2.72
CA LEU A 108 8.25 23.99 -3.71
C LEU A 108 7.73 24.25 -5.13
N GLN A 109 8.65 24.58 -6.03
CA GLN A 109 8.42 24.71 -7.47
C GLN A 109 8.87 23.46 -8.25
N GLU A 110 9.75 22.65 -7.64
CA GLU A 110 10.33 21.44 -8.22
C GLU A 110 10.23 20.28 -7.23
N LEU A 111 10.49 19.05 -7.70
CA LEU A 111 10.50 17.86 -6.85
C LEU A 111 11.46 18.02 -5.67
N LEU A 112 11.05 17.49 -4.51
CA LEU A 112 11.76 17.69 -3.24
C LEU A 112 13.23 17.24 -3.31
N VAL A 113 13.53 16.19 -4.09
CA VAL A 113 14.90 15.67 -4.32
C VAL A 113 15.77 16.58 -5.18
N GLN A 114 15.17 17.36 -6.09
CA GLN A 114 15.85 18.28 -6.99
C GLN A 114 16.02 19.68 -6.36
N SER A 115 15.15 20.00 -5.40
CA SER A 115 15.16 21.29 -4.72
C SER A 115 16.33 21.45 -3.74
N SER A 116 16.75 22.70 -3.50
CA SER A 116 17.68 23.05 -2.41
C SER A 116 17.17 22.66 -1.01
N ARG A 117 15.88 22.32 -0.88
CA ARG A 117 15.26 21.86 0.37
C ARG A 117 15.65 20.44 0.74
N ALA A 118 16.28 19.66 -0.14
CA ALA A 118 16.73 18.30 0.15
C ALA A 118 17.69 18.22 1.38
N SER A 119 18.46 19.28 1.65
CA SER A 119 19.34 19.38 2.81
C SER A 119 18.73 20.12 4.01
N SER A 120 17.47 20.55 3.90
CA SER A 120 16.83 21.38 4.93
C SER A 120 16.43 20.56 6.16
N PRO A 121 16.68 21.04 7.39
CA PRO A 121 16.20 20.39 8.61
C PRO A 121 14.67 20.34 8.72
N ARG A 122 13.95 21.13 7.91
CA ARG A 122 12.48 21.04 7.82
C ARG A 122 12.00 19.64 7.44
N LEU A 123 12.80 18.87 6.71
CA LEU A 123 12.46 17.50 6.33
C LEU A 123 12.38 16.54 7.52
N LEU A 124 12.93 16.90 8.68
CA LEU A 124 12.77 16.10 9.91
C LEU A 124 11.33 16.06 10.41
N TRP A 125 10.47 17.00 10.01
CA TRP A 125 9.02 16.91 10.23
C TRP A 125 8.37 15.71 9.52
N GLY A 126 9.08 15.09 8.56
CA GLY A 126 8.69 13.80 7.97
C GLY A 126 8.47 12.70 9.02
N GLY A 127 9.09 12.80 10.20
CA GLY A 127 8.84 11.87 11.32
C GLY A 127 7.35 11.78 11.74
N MET A 128 6.55 12.82 11.49
CA MET A 128 5.10 12.79 11.73
C MET A 128 4.38 11.72 10.90
N MET A 129 4.91 11.35 9.73
CA MET A 129 4.35 10.31 8.88
C MET A 129 4.31 8.93 9.56
N LEU A 130 5.19 8.70 10.54
CA LEU A 130 5.19 7.48 11.34
C LEU A 130 3.97 7.35 12.27
N LEU A 131 3.15 8.40 12.42
CA LEU A 131 1.88 8.33 13.14
C LEU A 131 0.88 7.36 12.48
N PHE A 132 1.07 6.99 11.21
CA PHE A 132 0.33 5.88 10.56
C PHE A 132 0.47 4.58 11.34
N TRP A 133 1.66 4.29 11.88
CA TRP A 133 1.87 3.14 12.74
C TRP A 133 1.08 3.24 14.05
N GLY A 134 0.88 4.44 14.58
CA GLY A 134 0.02 4.66 15.75
C GLY A 134 -1.40 4.16 15.55
N ILE A 135 -1.99 4.43 14.37
CA ILE A 135 -3.32 3.95 13.99
C ILE A 135 -3.34 2.41 13.93
N VAL A 136 -2.33 1.82 13.29
CA VAL A 136 -2.24 0.37 13.12
C VAL A 136 -2.00 -0.35 14.45
N VAL A 137 -1.08 0.13 15.28
CA VAL A 137 -0.83 -0.41 16.63
C VAL A 137 -2.08 -0.34 17.48
N LEU A 138 -2.83 0.78 17.41
CA LEU A 138 -4.09 0.92 18.12
C LEU A 138 -5.13 -0.09 17.62
N ALA A 139 -5.24 -0.29 16.30
CA ALA A 139 -6.14 -1.27 15.70
C ALA A 139 -5.77 -2.71 16.09
N VAL A 140 -4.48 -3.07 16.09
CA VAL A 140 -3.98 -4.39 16.51
C VAL A 140 -4.29 -4.65 17.98
N LYS A 141 -4.07 -3.67 18.86
CA LYS A 141 -4.36 -3.79 20.29
C LYS A 141 -5.86 -3.94 20.57
N ARG A 142 -6.70 -3.16 19.89
CA ARG A 142 -8.15 -3.11 20.15
C ARG A 142 -8.95 -4.17 19.39
N LYS A 143 -8.44 -4.65 18.25
CA LYS A 143 -9.13 -5.53 17.28
C LYS A 143 -8.16 -6.57 16.68
N PRO A 144 -7.48 -7.39 17.50
CA PRO A 144 -6.43 -8.30 17.02
C PRO A 144 -6.93 -9.28 15.96
N ASP A 145 -8.11 -9.88 16.13
CA ASP A 145 -8.66 -10.84 15.16
C ASP A 145 -9.00 -10.19 13.82
N ALA A 146 -9.45 -8.93 13.85
CA ALA A 146 -9.72 -8.18 12.63
C ALA A 146 -8.43 -7.89 11.85
N MET A 147 -7.34 -7.57 12.56
CA MET A 147 -6.05 -7.29 11.94
C MET A 147 -5.39 -8.56 11.40
N ARG A 148 -5.54 -9.70 12.10
CA ARG A 148 -5.10 -11.00 11.56
C ARG A 148 -5.85 -11.39 10.28
N ARG A 149 -7.12 -11.00 10.12
CA ARG A 149 -7.88 -11.25 8.87
C ARG A 149 -7.31 -10.52 7.65
N VAL A 150 -6.69 -9.36 7.84
CA VAL A 150 -5.94 -8.65 6.77
C VAL A 150 -4.49 -9.12 6.68
N GLY A 151 -4.14 -10.22 7.36
CA GLY A 151 -2.77 -10.74 7.40
C GLY A 151 -1.79 -9.84 8.16
N LEU A 152 -2.24 -8.97 9.05
CA LEU A 152 -1.34 -8.26 9.96
C LEU A 152 -1.13 -9.11 11.22
N ASP A 153 -0.09 -9.95 11.20
CA ASP A 153 0.30 -10.80 12.33
C ASP A 153 1.78 -10.61 12.70
N PHE A 154 2.03 -10.18 13.93
CA PHE A 154 3.36 -9.94 14.48
C PHE A 154 3.99 -11.15 15.16
N ARG A 155 3.30 -12.29 15.30
CA ARG A 155 3.82 -13.45 16.06
C ARG A 155 5.22 -13.90 15.62
N HIS A 156 5.51 -13.84 14.32
CA HIS A 156 6.77 -14.31 13.75
C HIS A 156 7.56 -13.19 13.06
N TRP A 157 7.38 -11.94 13.50
CA TRP A 157 8.01 -10.78 12.84
C TRP A 157 9.55 -10.89 12.79
N ARG A 158 10.17 -11.53 13.78
CA ARG A 158 11.62 -11.73 13.88
C ARG A 158 12.20 -12.61 12.78
N THR A 159 11.41 -13.54 12.22
CA THR A 159 11.86 -14.41 11.12
C THR A 159 11.32 -13.89 9.79
N GLN A 160 10.07 -13.41 9.77
CA GLN A 160 9.44 -12.91 8.55
C GLN A 160 10.04 -11.59 8.06
N GLY A 161 10.33 -10.66 8.97
CA GLY A 161 10.90 -9.35 8.65
C GLY A 161 12.24 -9.45 7.92
N PRO A 162 13.24 -10.17 8.45
CA PRO A 162 14.52 -10.37 7.77
C PRO A 162 14.41 -11.07 6.42
N VAL A 163 13.54 -12.09 6.28
CA VAL A 163 13.31 -12.74 4.98
C VAL A 163 12.79 -11.75 3.95
N GLY A 164 11.79 -10.94 4.33
CA GLY A 164 11.28 -9.86 3.49
C GLY A 164 12.35 -8.84 3.12
N ALA A 165 13.10 -8.36 4.11
CA ALA A 165 14.20 -7.42 3.90
C ALA A 165 15.26 -7.95 2.94
N THR A 166 15.64 -9.23 3.03
CA THR A 166 16.57 -9.88 2.10
C THR A 166 16.03 -9.88 0.67
N VAL A 167 14.75 -10.20 0.48
CA VAL A 167 14.12 -10.14 -0.86
C VAL A 167 14.13 -8.71 -1.40
N GLY A 168 13.77 -7.72 -0.57
CA GLY A 168 13.83 -6.30 -0.96
C GLY A 168 15.25 -5.85 -1.32
N LEU A 169 16.26 -6.29 -0.57
CA LEU A 169 17.66 -6.01 -0.82
C LEU A 169 18.12 -6.63 -2.14
N LEU A 170 17.76 -7.89 -2.43
CA LEU A 170 18.09 -8.54 -3.70
C LEU A 170 17.50 -7.78 -4.90
N ILE A 171 16.21 -7.41 -4.83
CA ILE A 171 15.55 -6.64 -5.90
C ILE A 171 16.19 -5.26 -6.05
N GLY A 172 16.48 -4.57 -4.93
CA GLY A 172 17.11 -3.25 -4.92
C GLY A 172 18.55 -3.24 -5.42
N SER A 173 19.37 -4.20 -5.00
CA SER A 173 20.73 -4.40 -5.51
C SER A 173 20.71 -4.73 -6.99
N HIS A 174 19.76 -5.55 -7.46
CA HIS A 174 19.58 -5.80 -8.89
C HIS A 174 19.24 -4.52 -9.65
N LEU A 175 18.33 -3.67 -9.14
CA LEU A 175 18.03 -2.36 -9.72
C LEU A 175 19.28 -1.48 -9.84
N LEU A 176 20.02 -1.32 -8.74
CA LEU A 176 21.22 -0.48 -8.75
C LEU A 176 22.30 -1.02 -9.68
N ALA A 177 22.47 -2.35 -9.75
CA ALA A 177 23.39 -2.97 -10.68
C ALA A 177 22.99 -2.69 -12.14
N VAL A 178 21.71 -2.84 -12.49
CA VAL A 178 21.22 -2.55 -13.85
C VAL A 178 21.44 -1.07 -14.21
N ILE A 179 21.10 -0.13 -13.31
CA ILE A 179 21.30 1.31 -13.56
C ILE A 179 22.78 1.62 -13.78
N THR A 180 23.66 1.08 -12.93
CA THR A 180 25.11 1.33 -12.98
C THR A 180 25.74 0.73 -14.23
N LEU A 181 25.43 -0.55 -14.52
CA LEU A 181 26.03 -1.29 -15.64
C LEU A 181 25.51 -0.84 -17.00
N SER A 182 24.28 -0.30 -17.05
CA SER A 182 23.70 0.25 -18.28
C SER A 182 24.13 1.70 -18.56
N GLY A 183 24.95 2.31 -17.67
CA GLY A 183 25.38 3.70 -17.81
C GLY A 183 24.27 4.73 -17.63
N LEU A 184 23.14 4.35 -17.03
CA LEU A 184 21.98 5.24 -16.80
C LEU A 184 22.16 6.17 -15.60
N GLY A 185 23.14 5.88 -14.75
CA GLY A 185 23.47 6.68 -13.57
C GLY A 185 24.42 5.94 -12.65
N SER A 186 24.89 6.63 -11.61
CA SER A 186 25.71 6.06 -10.54
C SER A 186 25.00 6.20 -9.20
N PRO A 187 25.07 5.20 -8.32
CA PRO A 187 24.49 5.32 -6.99
C PRO A 187 25.02 6.55 -6.25
N SER A 188 24.12 7.37 -5.73
CA SER A 188 24.46 8.62 -5.04
C SER A 188 23.75 8.71 -3.69
N TRP A 189 24.52 9.07 -2.66
CA TRP A 189 23.96 9.36 -1.35
C TRP A 189 23.23 10.69 -1.38
N LYS A 190 21.96 10.68 -1.00
CA LYS A 190 21.17 11.90 -0.84
C LYS A 190 21.46 12.53 0.53
N PRO A 191 21.22 13.84 0.72
CA PRO A 191 21.38 14.48 2.01
C PRO A 191 20.60 13.77 3.12
N TRP A 192 21.17 13.72 4.32
CA TRP A 192 20.57 13.01 5.45
C TRP A 192 19.11 13.41 5.75
N PRO A 193 18.73 14.70 5.78
CA PRO A 193 17.33 15.09 6.03
C PRO A 193 16.36 14.54 4.98
N TYR A 194 16.76 14.50 3.71
CA TYR A 194 15.98 13.88 2.63
C TYR A 194 15.85 12.37 2.85
N PHE A 195 16.95 11.69 3.13
CA PHE A 195 16.94 10.24 3.35
C PHE A 195 16.04 9.87 4.54
N PHE A 196 16.12 10.63 5.64
CA PHE A 196 15.25 10.45 6.80
C PHE A 196 13.77 10.66 6.46
N TRP A 197 13.45 11.73 5.72
CA TRP A 197 12.09 12.01 5.28
C TRP A 197 11.54 10.88 4.41
N GLN A 198 12.33 10.41 3.45
CA GLN A 198 11.95 9.30 2.59
C GLN A 198 11.77 8.00 3.39
N ALA A 199 12.65 7.71 4.34
CA ALA A 199 12.49 6.57 5.24
C ALA A 199 11.17 6.63 6.00
N CYS A 200 10.81 7.79 6.55
CA CYS A 200 9.53 7.96 7.24
C CYS A 200 8.33 7.78 6.31
N TYR A 201 8.41 8.28 5.08
CA TYR A 201 7.39 8.12 4.05
C TYR A 201 7.22 6.65 3.65
N GLU A 202 8.32 5.94 3.37
CA GLU A 202 8.31 4.52 2.98
C GLU A 202 7.78 3.61 4.09
N ILE A 203 8.26 3.80 5.32
CA ILE A 203 7.89 3.01 6.51
C ILE A 203 6.43 3.28 6.92
N GLY A 204 5.98 4.53 6.81
CA GLY A 204 4.67 4.96 7.26
C GLY A 204 3.63 4.89 6.14
N PRO A 205 3.33 6.02 5.50
CA PRO A 205 2.19 6.16 4.59
C PRO A 205 2.29 5.34 3.31
N GLN A 206 3.48 5.03 2.80
CA GLN A 206 3.62 4.34 1.51
C GLN A 206 3.46 2.81 1.67
N SER A 207 4.46 2.13 2.22
CA SER A 207 4.49 0.65 2.19
C SER A 207 3.43 -0.01 3.06
N LEU A 208 3.08 0.56 4.21
CA LEU A 208 2.17 -0.06 5.16
C LEU A 208 0.72 -0.10 4.65
N PRO A 209 0.10 1.03 4.22
CA PRO A 209 -1.21 1.01 3.58
C PRO A 209 -1.28 0.16 2.31
N GLU A 210 -0.26 0.24 1.45
CA GLU A 210 -0.20 -0.54 0.21
C GLU A 210 -0.22 -2.04 0.48
N GLU A 211 0.61 -2.53 1.40
CA GLU A 211 0.62 -3.96 1.75
C GLU A 211 -0.66 -4.42 2.44
N LEU A 212 -1.21 -3.59 3.35
CA LEU A 212 -2.48 -3.87 4.02
C LEU A 212 -3.62 -4.01 3.01
N PHE A 213 -3.67 -3.17 1.98
CA PHE A 213 -4.71 -3.22 0.97
C PHE A 213 -4.42 -4.28 -0.10
N LEU A 214 -3.28 -4.21 -0.78
CA LEU A 214 -2.98 -5.08 -1.92
C LEU A 214 -2.80 -6.54 -1.50
N ARG A 215 -2.03 -6.83 -0.44
CA ARG A 215 -1.82 -8.22 0.02
C ARG A 215 -2.92 -8.61 1.01
N GLY A 216 -3.15 -7.75 2.00
CA GLY A 216 -4.08 -8.02 3.09
C GLY A 216 -5.56 -8.06 2.69
N VAL A 217 -5.96 -7.30 1.66
CA VAL A 217 -7.34 -7.29 1.15
C VAL A 217 -7.44 -7.94 -0.22
N VAL A 218 -6.79 -7.40 -1.25
CA VAL A 218 -7.01 -7.81 -2.65
C VAL A 218 -6.53 -9.24 -2.89
N PHE A 219 -5.25 -9.52 -2.65
CA PHE A 219 -4.69 -10.86 -2.84
C PHE A 219 -5.35 -11.88 -1.92
N ASN A 220 -5.55 -11.54 -0.65
CA ASN A 220 -6.21 -12.41 0.33
C ASN A 220 -7.63 -12.80 -0.09
N GLU A 221 -8.44 -11.85 -0.55
CA GLU A 221 -9.80 -12.11 -1.05
C GLU A 221 -9.78 -12.98 -2.32
N LEU A 222 -8.93 -12.66 -3.29
CA LEU A 222 -8.84 -13.41 -4.55
C LEU A 222 -8.33 -14.84 -4.35
N TYR A 223 -7.30 -15.02 -3.51
CA TYR A 223 -6.63 -16.29 -3.33
C TYR A 223 -7.30 -17.16 -2.27
N PHE A 224 -7.53 -16.64 -1.07
CA PHE A 224 -8.04 -17.44 0.05
C PHE A 224 -9.56 -17.46 0.16
N SER A 225 -10.25 -16.35 -0.13
CA SER A 225 -11.72 -16.28 -0.01
C SER A 225 -12.43 -16.77 -1.28
N ARG A 226 -11.82 -16.60 -2.45
CA ARG A 226 -12.38 -16.99 -3.77
C ARG A 226 -11.71 -18.18 -4.41
N GLY A 227 -10.47 -18.52 -4.04
CA GLY A 227 -9.79 -19.70 -4.56
C GLY A 227 -9.31 -19.56 -6.01
N LEU A 228 -9.03 -18.36 -6.53
CA LEU A 228 -8.69 -18.13 -7.95
C LEU A 228 -7.30 -18.66 -8.39
N GLY A 229 -6.60 -19.41 -7.53
CA GLY A 229 -5.22 -19.85 -7.78
C GLY A 229 -4.20 -18.73 -7.56
N PHE A 230 -2.94 -19.12 -7.36
CA PHE A 230 -1.87 -18.19 -7.00
C PHE A 230 -1.60 -17.18 -8.12
N TRP A 231 -1.35 -17.67 -9.33
CA TRP A 231 -0.96 -16.83 -10.47
C TRP A 231 -2.03 -15.81 -10.83
N THR A 232 -3.30 -16.21 -10.93
CA THR A 232 -4.40 -15.29 -11.20
C THR A 232 -4.50 -14.19 -10.15
N SER A 233 -4.45 -14.58 -8.87
CA SER A 233 -4.53 -13.63 -7.75
C SER A 233 -3.33 -12.68 -7.73
N ALA A 234 -2.12 -13.20 -7.95
CA ALA A 234 -0.90 -12.42 -7.98
C ALA A 234 -0.87 -11.46 -9.17
N CYS A 235 -1.24 -11.90 -10.37
CA CYS A 235 -1.30 -11.05 -11.56
C CYS A 235 -2.31 -9.91 -11.41
N LEU A 236 -3.51 -10.19 -10.86
CA LEU A 236 -4.52 -9.14 -10.64
C LEU A 236 -4.06 -8.12 -9.59
N THR A 237 -3.48 -8.58 -8.48
CA THR A 237 -2.95 -7.68 -7.45
C THR A 237 -1.75 -6.87 -7.96
N ALA A 238 -0.82 -7.51 -8.65
CA ALA A 238 0.36 -6.87 -9.21
C ALA A 238 0.00 -5.88 -10.33
N GLY A 239 -0.98 -6.21 -11.18
CA GLY A 239 -1.49 -5.30 -12.20
C GLY A 239 -2.13 -4.04 -11.59
N LEU A 240 -2.88 -4.19 -10.48
CA LEU A 240 -3.43 -3.06 -9.75
C LEU A 240 -2.32 -2.16 -9.17
N GLU A 241 -1.31 -2.75 -8.54
CA GLU A 241 -0.17 -2.01 -8.00
C GLU A 241 0.59 -1.26 -9.10
N ALA A 242 0.96 -1.97 -10.17
CA ALA A 242 1.69 -1.40 -11.30
C ALA A 242 0.89 -0.25 -11.95
N ALA A 243 -0.42 -0.40 -12.12
CA ALA A 243 -1.27 0.67 -12.65
C ALA A 243 -1.19 1.94 -11.78
N THR A 244 -1.19 1.79 -10.45
CA THR A 244 -1.11 2.95 -9.54
C THR A 244 0.26 3.62 -9.57
N VAL A 245 1.34 2.84 -9.69
CA VAL A 245 2.71 3.37 -9.83
C VAL A 245 2.87 4.09 -11.16
N LEU A 246 2.39 3.50 -12.27
CA LEU A 246 2.51 4.07 -13.60
C LEU A 246 1.76 5.40 -13.73
N VAL A 247 0.60 5.52 -13.11
CA VAL A 247 -0.14 6.79 -13.03
C VAL A 247 0.63 7.84 -12.24
N LYS A 248 1.22 7.49 -11.08
CA LYS A 248 2.03 8.42 -10.28
C LYS A 248 3.29 8.90 -11.00
N GLN A 249 3.85 8.08 -11.89
CA GLN A 249 5.00 8.47 -12.73
C GLN A 249 4.59 9.30 -13.95
N ASN A 250 3.31 9.69 -14.06
CA ASN A 250 2.72 10.45 -15.16
C ASN A 250 3.04 9.90 -16.55
N PHE A 251 3.31 8.60 -16.67
CA PHE A 251 3.92 8.03 -17.87
C PHE A 251 5.11 8.88 -18.34
N SER A 252 6.16 8.96 -17.52
CA SER A 252 7.45 9.59 -17.84
C SER A 252 7.73 9.58 -19.35
N ALA A 253 8.10 10.71 -19.92
CA ALA A 253 8.36 10.81 -21.36
C ALA A 253 9.44 9.82 -21.85
N ASP A 254 10.26 9.29 -20.94
CA ASP A 254 11.21 8.23 -21.21
C ASP A 254 10.58 6.81 -21.08
N PRO A 255 10.39 6.07 -22.18
CA PRO A 255 9.86 4.72 -22.17
C PRO A 255 10.70 3.76 -21.32
N LEU A 256 12.01 3.97 -21.22
CA LEU A 256 12.90 3.11 -20.46
C LEU A 256 12.64 3.20 -18.96
N VAL A 257 12.33 4.41 -18.46
CA VAL A 257 11.90 4.62 -17.08
C VAL A 257 10.56 3.96 -16.80
N ILE A 258 9.60 4.06 -17.73
CA ILE A 258 8.30 3.39 -17.62
C ILE A 258 8.46 1.87 -17.53
N VAL A 259 9.23 1.28 -18.45
CA VAL A 259 9.45 -0.17 -18.51
C VAL A 259 10.18 -0.65 -17.25
N GLY A 260 11.21 0.08 -16.81
CA GLY A 260 11.90 -0.20 -15.55
C GLY A 260 10.95 -0.14 -14.35
N ALA A 261 10.17 0.94 -14.22
CA ALA A 261 9.22 1.10 -13.13
C ALA A 261 8.16 -0.03 -13.12
N ALA A 262 7.62 -0.39 -14.28
CA ALA A 262 6.68 -1.50 -14.43
C ALA A 262 7.32 -2.84 -14.04
N PHE A 263 8.52 -3.12 -14.55
CA PHE A 263 9.23 -4.37 -14.27
C PHE A 263 9.50 -4.56 -12.77
N TYR A 264 10.05 -3.53 -12.11
CA TYR A 264 10.37 -3.63 -10.68
C TYR A 264 9.12 -3.57 -9.79
N SER A 265 8.09 -2.81 -10.17
CA SER A 265 6.81 -2.82 -9.45
C SER A 265 6.13 -4.20 -9.52
N LEU A 266 6.08 -4.82 -10.71
CA LEU A 266 5.54 -6.17 -10.88
C LEU A 266 6.37 -7.20 -10.11
N THR A 267 7.70 -7.12 -10.20
CA THR A 267 8.60 -8.05 -9.49
C THR A 267 8.40 -7.97 -7.98
N ALA A 268 8.36 -6.77 -7.41
CA ALA A 268 8.09 -6.55 -6.00
C ALA A 268 6.69 -7.08 -5.61
N ALA A 269 5.67 -6.81 -6.42
CA ALA A 269 4.31 -7.27 -6.19
C ALA A 269 4.18 -8.81 -6.19
N PHE A 270 4.83 -9.49 -7.13
CA PHE A 270 4.86 -10.95 -7.19
C PHE A 270 5.62 -11.54 -6.00
N ALA A 271 6.77 -10.96 -5.65
CA ALA A 271 7.57 -11.39 -4.52
C ALA A 271 6.78 -11.24 -3.20
N ALA A 272 6.14 -10.09 -2.98
CA ALA A 272 5.33 -9.85 -1.80
C ALA A 272 4.09 -10.75 -1.75
N SER A 273 3.46 -11.06 -2.89
CA SER A 273 2.37 -12.05 -2.97
C SER A 273 2.83 -13.46 -2.60
N ALA A 274 4.03 -13.87 -3.03
CA ALA A 274 4.64 -15.14 -2.65
C ALA A 274 4.99 -15.18 -1.16
N LEU A 275 5.57 -14.10 -0.62
CA LEU A 275 5.87 -13.94 0.80
C LEU A 275 4.59 -13.96 1.65
N PHE A 276 3.51 -13.34 1.20
CA PHE A 276 2.21 -13.37 1.87
C PHE A 276 1.61 -14.78 1.86
N ARG A 277 1.67 -15.48 0.72
CA ARG A 277 1.23 -16.88 0.63
C ARG A 277 1.99 -17.78 1.61
N TRP A 278 3.30 -17.62 1.71
CA TRP A 278 4.17 -18.40 2.59
C TRP A 278 3.90 -18.11 4.07
N SER A 279 3.86 -16.84 4.44
CA SER A 279 3.82 -16.41 5.85
C SER A 279 2.43 -16.21 6.43
N ARG A 280 1.41 -16.07 5.57
CA ARG A 280 0.07 -15.53 5.91
C ARG A 280 0.12 -14.17 6.61
N SER A 281 1.21 -13.43 6.41
CA SER A 281 1.45 -12.13 7.00
C SER A 281 1.87 -11.13 5.93
N ILE A 282 1.47 -9.86 6.08
CA ILE A 282 1.96 -8.77 5.22
C ILE A 282 3.36 -8.30 5.61
N LEU A 283 3.83 -8.62 6.83
CA LEU A 283 5.12 -8.12 7.34
C LEU A 283 6.34 -8.40 6.44
N PRO A 284 6.51 -9.60 5.84
CA PRO A 284 7.64 -9.81 4.93
C PRO A 284 7.49 -9.02 3.62
N GLY A 285 6.29 -8.88 3.06
CA GLY A 285 6.05 -8.02 1.90
C GLY A 285 6.35 -6.55 2.21
N TYR A 286 5.86 -6.07 3.35
CA TYR A 286 6.15 -4.74 3.88
C TYR A 286 7.65 -4.47 4.07
N ALA A 287 8.37 -5.38 4.73
CA ALA A 287 9.82 -5.23 4.90
C ALA A 287 10.56 -5.24 3.56
N SER A 288 10.10 -6.07 2.60
CA SER A 288 10.66 -6.12 1.25
C SER A 288 10.48 -4.78 0.52
N ASN A 289 9.28 -4.21 0.51
CA ASN A 289 9.01 -2.93 -0.15
C ASN A 289 9.78 -1.78 0.50
N VAL A 290 9.79 -1.69 1.84
CA VAL A 290 10.53 -0.62 2.53
C VAL A 290 12.02 -0.66 2.15
N VAL A 291 12.64 -1.84 2.20
CA VAL A 291 14.06 -1.98 1.85
C VAL A 291 14.28 -1.69 0.37
N PHE A 292 13.46 -2.25 -0.51
CA PHE A 292 13.55 -2.02 -1.95
C PHE A 292 13.42 -0.53 -2.29
N SER A 293 12.40 0.14 -1.75
CA SER A 293 12.18 1.58 -1.95
C SER A 293 13.37 2.39 -1.46
N LEU A 294 13.89 2.13 -0.27
CA LEU A 294 15.06 2.86 0.25
C LEU A 294 16.32 2.61 -0.56
N MET A 295 16.51 1.40 -1.10
CA MET A 295 17.59 1.14 -2.04
C MET A 295 17.41 1.92 -3.35
N SER A 296 16.18 2.04 -3.84
CA SER A 296 15.88 2.77 -5.07
C SER A 296 16.16 4.28 -4.96
N VAL A 297 16.19 4.83 -3.75
CA VAL A 297 16.55 6.24 -3.47
C VAL A 297 18.00 6.54 -3.80
N LEU A 298 18.87 5.52 -3.75
CA LEU A 298 20.28 5.67 -4.06
C LEU A 298 20.55 5.83 -5.56
N ARG A 299 19.55 5.73 -6.43
CA ARG A 299 19.74 5.95 -7.88
C ARG A 299 20.02 7.40 -8.26
#